data_AF-A0A7W1YWF9-F1
#
_entry.id   AF-A0A7W1YWF9-F1
#
_cell.length_a   1.000
_cell.length_b   1.000
_cell.length_c   1.000
_cell.angle_alpha   90.00
_cell.angle_beta   90.00
_cell.angle_gamma   90.00
#
_symmetry.space_group_name_H-M   'P 1'
#
loop_
_entity.id
_entity.type
_entity.pdbx_description
1 polymer ?
#
loop_
_entity_poly.entity_id
_entity_poly.type
_entity_poly.pdbx_seq_one_letter_code
_entity_poly.pdbx_strand_id
1 'polypeptide(L)'
;MTSNDPNRPEDKKPSRQEDRKENFYDYAKTNTRDMIAYVMMILGIILLFFQPLYGGLIIGVVVGVYFAKEIIALLKDYETFIDSQGLVRSLVLGGTLLAFFISAPAIFIGAAVVVFLRLFLVSEDTN
;
A
#
# COMPACT_ATOMS: atom_id res chain seq x y z
N MET A 1 -38.28 15.43 -55.22
CA MET A 1 -36.82 15.33 -55.52
C MET A 1 -36.12 16.19 -54.47
N THR A 2 -35.94 15.69 -53.24
CA THR A 2 -34.74 14.97 -52.73
C THR A 2 -33.43 15.70 -52.98
N SER A 3 -32.96 16.41 -51.96
CA SER A 3 -31.52 16.45 -51.65
C SER A 3 -31.35 15.92 -50.23
N ASN A 4 -31.24 14.60 -50.12
CA ASN A 4 -30.63 13.94 -48.97
C ASN A 4 -29.18 14.42 -48.91
N ASP A 5 -28.84 15.21 -47.90
CA ASP A 5 -27.46 15.51 -47.54
C ASP A 5 -26.88 14.28 -46.80
N PRO A 6 -25.92 13.54 -47.37
CA PRO A 6 -25.45 12.28 -46.81
C PRO A 6 -24.32 12.43 -45.78
N ASN A 7 -23.88 13.66 -45.43
CA ASN A 7 -22.66 13.85 -44.63
C ASN A 7 -22.91 14.62 -43.32
N ARG A 8 -23.92 14.21 -42.55
CA ARG A 8 -23.99 14.57 -41.13
C ARG A 8 -23.11 13.58 -40.37
N PRO A 9 -21.99 13.98 -39.74
CA PRO A 9 -21.23 13.06 -38.90
C PRO A 9 -22.17 12.60 -37.78
N GLU A 10 -22.50 11.31 -37.78
CA GLU A 10 -23.17 10.70 -36.65
C GLU A 10 -22.29 10.93 -35.42
N ASP A 11 -22.78 11.71 -34.47
CA ASP A 11 -22.22 11.78 -33.12
C ASP A 11 -22.20 10.35 -32.57
N LYS A 12 -21.04 9.69 -32.69
CA LYS A 12 -20.73 8.45 -32.00
C LYS A 12 -20.85 8.75 -30.51
N LYS A 13 -22.02 8.46 -29.94
CA LYS A 13 -22.22 8.39 -28.49
C LYS A 13 -21.09 7.50 -27.94
N PRO A 14 -20.26 7.98 -27.00
CA PRO A 14 -19.28 7.13 -26.38
C PRO A 14 -20.02 5.98 -25.69
N SER A 15 -19.62 4.75 -26.00
CA SER A 15 -20.14 3.51 -25.46
C SER A 15 -19.84 3.43 -23.96
N ARG A 16 -20.74 3.99 -23.15
CA ARG A 16 -20.81 3.93 -21.66
C ARG A 16 -20.78 2.50 -21.04
N GLN A 17 -20.52 1.46 -21.82
CA GLN A 17 -20.53 0.07 -21.36
C GLN A 17 -19.12 -0.49 -21.08
N GLU A 18 -18.06 0.04 -21.68
CA GLU A 18 -16.68 -0.39 -21.36
C GLU A 18 -16.23 0.17 -20.00
N ASP A 19 -16.48 1.45 -19.73
CA ASP A 19 -16.14 2.09 -18.45
C ASP A 19 -16.79 1.41 -17.24
N ARG A 20 -17.99 0.82 -17.38
CA ARG A 20 -18.66 0.18 -16.23
C ARG A 20 -18.02 -1.14 -15.86
N LYS A 21 -17.56 -1.94 -16.83
CA LYS A 21 -17.01 -3.28 -16.53
C LYS A 21 -15.65 -3.19 -15.88
N GLU A 22 -14.81 -2.26 -16.33
CA GLU A 22 -13.52 -1.95 -15.69
C GLU A 22 -13.73 -1.45 -14.26
N ASN A 23 -14.68 -0.53 -14.06
CA ASN A 23 -15.03 -0.05 -12.72
C ASN A 23 -15.54 -1.19 -11.80
N PHE A 24 -16.47 -2.05 -12.22
CA PHE A 24 -16.94 -3.13 -11.32
C PHE A 24 -15.83 -4.13 -10.95
N TYR A 25 -14.90 -4.42 -11.87
CA TYR A 25 -13.79 -5.32 -11.62
C TYR A 25 -12.79 -4.72 -10.61
N ASP A 26 -12.44 -3.45 -10.77
CA ASP A 26 -11.53 -2.75 -9.86
C ASP A 26 -12.15 -2.53 -8.48
N TYR A 27 -13.46 -2.26 -8.40
CA TYR A 27 -14.18 -2.18 -7.13
C TYR A 27 -14.28 -3.53 -6.41
N ALA A 28 -14.53 -4.64 -7.13
CA ALA A 28 -14.57 -5.97 -6.53
C ALA A 28 -13.19 -6.41 -6.03
N LYS A 29 -12.14 -6.12 -6.81
CA LYS A 29 -10.75 -6.48 -6.48
C LYS A 29 -10.23 -5.70 -5.27
N THR A 30 -10.56 -4.42 -5.16
CA THR A 30 -10.09 -3.57 -4.04
C THR A 30 -10.74 -3.99 -2.73
N ASN A 31 -12.06 -4.20 -2.71
CA ASN A 31 -12.77 -4.65 -1.50
C ASN A 31 -12.29 -6.04 -1.03
N THR A 32 -11.96 -6.94 -1.97
CA THR A 32 -11.43 -8.27 -1.62
C THR A 32 -10.03 -8.19 -1.00
N ARG A 33 -9.18 -7.30 -1.52
CA ARG A 33 -7.82 -7.09 -0.99
C ARG A 33 -7.85 -6.58 0.45
N ASP A 34 -8.69 -5.60 0.74
CA ASP A 34 -8.83 -5.05 2.09
C ASP A 34 -9.39 -6.08 3.06
N MET A 35 -10.39 -6.86 2.63
CA MET A 35 -10.91 -7.98 3.41
C MET A 35 -9.81 -9.01 3.74
N ILE A 36 -8.99 -9.40 2.75
CA ILE A 36 -7.87 -10.32 2.97
C ILE A 36 -6.88 -9.73 3.98
N ALA A 37 -6.56 -8.43 3.87
CA ALA A 37 -5.65 -7.77 4.79
C ALA A 37 -6.19 -7.78 6.24
N TYR A 38 -7.48 -7.52 6.43
CA TYR A 38 -8.11 -7.62 7.76
C TYR A 38 -8.07 -9.03 8.32
N VAL A 39 -8.39 -10.04 7.50
CA VAL A 39 -8.32 -11.45 7.93
C VAL A 39 -6.89 -11.83 8.32
N MET A 40 -5.90 -11.46 7.50
CA MET A 40 -4.49 -11.70 7.77
C MET A 40 -4.00 -10.99 9.03
N MET A 41 -4.46 -9.75 9.29
CA MET A 41 -4.16 -9.04 10.52
C MET A 41 -4.72 -9.73 11.75
N ILE A 42 -6.00 -10.14 11.72
CA ILE A 42 -6.63 -10.85 12.83
C ILE A 42 -5.91 -12.18 13.09
N LEU A 43 -5.62 -12.94 12.03
CA LEU A 43 -4.86 -14.18 12.13
C LEU A 43 -3.45 -13.95 12.69
N GLY A 44 -2.73 -12.93 12.21
CA GLY A 44 -1.40 -12.57 12.71
C GLY A 44 -1.41 -12.23 14.19
N ILE A 45 -2.41 -11.46 14.65
CA ILE A 45 -2.58 -11.10 16.06
C ILE A 45 -2.88 -12.33 16.92
N ILE A 46 -3.78 -13.21 16.48
CA ILE A 46 -4.07 -14.46 17.20
C ILE A 46 -2.81 -15.34 17.24
N LEU A 47 -2.08 -15.41 16.12
CA LEU A 47 -0.90 -16.25 16.00
C LEU A 47 0.27 -15.73 16.84
N LEU A 48 0.35 -14.43 17.17
CA LEU A 48 1.37 -13.89 18.08
C LEU A 48 1.38 -14.61 19.44
N PHE A 49 0.22 -15.07 19.93
CA PHE A 49 0.12 -15.77 21.22
C PHE A 49 0.69 -17.20 21.19
N PHE A 50 0.69 -17.84 20.02
CA PHE A 50 1.13 -19.23 19.87
C PHE A 50 2.52 -19.33 19.23
N GLN A 51 2.76 -18.51 18.21
CA GLN A 51 3.98 -18.47 17.41
C GLN A 51 4.34 -17.01 17.09
N PRO A 52 5.04 -16.31 18.00
CA PRO A 52 5.35 -14.89 17.89
C PRO A 52 6.05 -14.51 16.58
N LEU A 53 6.92 -15.39 16.07
CA LEU A 53 7.67 -15.14 14.83
C LEU A 53 6.74 -15.11 13.60
N TYR A 54 5.87 -16.10 13.42
CA TYR A 54 4.97 -16.15 12.26
C TYR A 54 3.87 -15.09 12.36
N GLY A 55 3.28 -14.90 13.55
CA GLY A 55 2.29 -13.83 13.77
C GLY A 55 2.88 -12.45 13.47
N GLY A 56 4.10 -12.20 13.98
CA GLY A 56 4.84 -10.98 13.69
C GLY A 56 5.13 -10.79 12.21
N LEU A 57 5.60 -11.82 11.49
CA LEU A 57 5.86 -11.72 10.05
C LEU A 57 4.59 -11.40 9.25
N ILE A 58 3.46 -12.04 9.55
CA ILE A 58 2.19 -11.77 8.87
C ILE A 58 1.78 -10.31 9.07
N ILE A 59 1.80 -9.82 10.31
CA ILE A 59 1.50 -8.42 10.63
C ILE A 59 2.46 -7.50 9.87
N GLY A 60 3.76 -7.79 9.91
CA GLY A 60 4.80 -7.05 9.20
C GLY A 60 4.53 -6.93 7.70
N VAL A 61 4.20 -8.05 7.05
CA VAL A 61 3.87 -8.07 5.61
C VAL A 61 2.64 -7.22 5.33
N VAL A 62 1.56 -7.36 6.11
CA VAL A 62 0.35 -6.55 5.89
C VAL A 62 0.64 -5.06 6.07
N VAL A 63 1.36 -4.68 7.14
CA VAL A 63 1.78 -3.30 7.37
C VAL A 63 2.63 -2.79 6.21
N GLY A 64 3.62 -3.56 5.75
CA GLY A 64 4.45 -3.20 4.60
C GLY A 64 3.64 -3.00 3.32
N VAL A 65 2.64 -3.83 3.05
CA VAL A 65 1.80 -3.71 1.85
C VAL A 65 1.02 -2.39 1.83
N TYR A 66 0.51 -1.96 2.98
CA TYR A 66 -0.31 -0.74 3.09
C TYR A 66 0.54 0.52 3.24
N PHE A 67 1.57 0.47 4.08
CA PHE A 67 2.35 1.65 4.49
C PHE A 67 3.70 1.78 3.79
N ALA A 68 4.01 0.96 2.78
CA ALA A 68 5.32 1.06 2.11
C ALA A 68 5.60 2.46 1.52
N LYS A 69 4.60 3.19 1.04
CA LYS A 69 4.82 4.53 0.47
C LYS A 69 5.23 5.53 1.57
N GLU A 70 4.53 5.50 2.69
CA GLU A 70 4.74 6.33 3.86
C GLU A 70 6.09 6.02 4.50
N ILE A 71 6.44 4.73 4.62
CA ILE A 71 7.75 4.29 5.12
C ILE A 71 8.87 4.82 4.22
N ILE A 72 8.75 4.67 2.89
CA ILE A 72 9.75 5.18 1.94
C ILE A 72 9.84 6.71 2.01
N ALA A 73 8.72 7.41 2.10
CA ALA A 73 8.69 8.88 2.20
C ALA A 73 9.40 9.36 3.47
N LEU A 74 9.08 8.76 4.62
CA LEU A 74 9.75 9.08 5.90
C LEU A 74 11.26 8.80 5.87
N LEU A 75 11.69 7.75 5.16
CA LEU A 75 13.11 7.43 4.98
C LEU A 75 13.83 8.45 4.08
N LYS A 76 13.15 8.97 3.04
CA LYS A 76 13.73 9.96 2.12
C LYS A 76 13.85 11.35 2.74
N ASP A 77 12.83 11.77 3.50
CA ASP A 77 12.74 13.15 4.04
C ASP A 77 12.98 13.20 5.56
N TYR A 78 13.87 12.34 6.07
CA TYR A 78 14.09 12.20 7.52
C TYR A 78 14.63 13.49 8.17
N GLU A 79 15.43 14.29 7.46
CA GLU A 79 15.97 15.56 7.96
C GLU A 79 14.85 16.58 8.21
N THR A 80 13.97 16.75 7.22
CA THR A 80 12.80 17.64 7.34
C THR A 80 11.86 17.17 8.45
N PHE A 81 11.70 15.85 8.61
CA PHE A 81 10.91 15.30 9.71
C PHE A 81 11.51 15.65 11.08
N ILE A 82 12.83 15.50 11.26
CA ILE A 82 13.52 15.83 12.53
C ILE A 82 13.41 17.33 12.83
N ASP A 83 13.63 18.19 11.84
CA ASP A 83 13.56 19.64 12.00
C ASP A 83 12.14 20.10 12.38
N SER A 84 11.11 19.48 11.81
CA SER A 84 9.71 19.82 12.11
C SER A 84 9.26 19.42 13.52
N GLN A 85 9.78 18.31 14.04
CA GLN A 85 9.39 17.74 15.35
C GLN A 85 10.29 18.24 16.49
N GLY A 86 11.53 18.65 16.16
CA GLY A 86 12.58 18.95 17.11
C GLY A 86 13.37 17.71 17.55
N LEU A 87 14.62 17.93 17.96
CA LEU A 87 15.59 16.88 18.26
C LEU A 87 15.11 15.93 19.37
N VAL A 88 14.60 16.47 20.49
CA VAL A 88 14.19 15.65 21.65
C VAL A 88 13.05 14.70 21.30
N ARG A 89 12.02 15.19 20.58
CA ARG A 89 10.88 14.35 20.19
C ARG A 89 11.29 13.27 19.20
N SER A 90 12.14 13.63 18.24
CA SER A 90 12.70 12.69 17.27
C SER A 90 13.55 11.60 17.94
N LEU A 91 14.33 11.96 18.95
CA LEU A 91 15.12 11.01 19.73
C LEU A 91 14.24 10.02 20.50
N VAL A 92 13.19 10.50 21.16
CA VAL A 92 12.22 9.66 21.88
C VAL A 92 11.51 8.72 20.91
N LEU A 93 11.09 9.22 19.74
CA LEU A 93 10.44 8.41 18.70
C LEU A 93 11.39 7.34 18.16
N GLY A 94 12.63 7.70 17.83
CA GLY A 94 13.66 6.77 17.36
C GLY A 94 13.98 5.70 18.40
N GLY A 95 14.14 6.08 19.67
CA GLY A 95 14.35 5.14 20.76
C GLY A 95 13.17 4.18 20.97
N THR A 96 11.95 4.69 20.86
CA THR A 96 10.71 3.87 20.94
C THR A 96 10.63 2.88 19.78
N LEU A 97 10.93 3.34 18.55
CA LEU A 97 10.95 2.49 17.36
C LEU A 97 12.00 1.38 17.49
N LEU A 98 13.19 1.70 18.01
CA LEU A 98 14.25 0.74 18.26
C LEU A 98 13.86 -0.27 19.36
N ALA A 99 13.20 0.16 20.42
CA ALA A 99 12.66 -0.74 21.44
C ALA A 99 11.62 -1.71 20.86
N PHE A 100 10.73 -1.23 19.99
CA PHE A 100 9.80 -2.10 19.26
C PHE A 100 10.51 -3.06 18.31
N PHE A 101 11.57 -2.62 17.64
CA PHE A 101 12.38 -3.49 16.78
C PHE A 101 13.01 -4.65 17.57
N ILE A 102 13.52 -4.38 18.77
CA ILE A 102 14.09 -5.40 19.65
C ILE A 102 13.00 -6.35 20.17
N SER A 103 11.84 -5.82 20.56
CA SER A 103 10.75 -6.62 21.14
C SER A 103 10.01 -7.47 20.10
N ALA A 104 9.90 -7.00 18.86
CA ALA A 104 9.10 -7.65 17.81
C ALA A 104 9.80 -7.58 16.43
N PRO A 105 11.02 -8.12 16.30
CA PRO A 105 11.83 -7.98 15.08
C PRO A 105 11.16 -8.58 13.85
N ALA A 106 10.36 -9.64 14.02
CA ALA A 106 9.62 -10.28 12.94
C ALA A 106 8.67 -9.33 12.19
N ILE A 107 8.05 -8.38 12.89
CA ILE A 107 7.16 -7.37 12.26
C ILE A 107 7.97 -6.49 11.31
N PHE A 108 9.13 -6.01 11.76
CA PHE A 108 9.99 -5.15 10.96
C PHE A 108 10.61 -5.89 9.78
N ILE A 109 11.01 -7.15 9.96
CA ILE A 109 11.53 -8.00 8.87
C ILE A 109 10.45 -8.19 7.80
N GLY A 110 9.23 -8.56 8.19
CA GLY A 110 8.12 -8.74 7.25
C GLY A 110 7.81 -7.46 6.46
N ALA A 111 7.77 -6.31 7.14
CA ALA A 111 7.55 -5.02 6.51
C ALA A 111 8.71 -4.64 5.56
N ALA A 112 9.95 -4.83 6.00
CA ALA A 112 11.15 -4.51 5.22
C ALA A 112 11.22 -5.31 3.91
N VAL A 113 10.88 -6.60 3.94
CA VAL A 113 10.83 -7.43 2.72
C VAL A 113 9.84 -6.84 1.71
N VAL A 114 8.64 -6.45 2.15
CA VAL A 114 7.64 -5.86 1.25
C VAL A 114 8.08 -4.51 0.70
N VAL A 115 8.64 -3.63 1.56
CA VAL A 115 9.17 -2.33 1.13
C VAL A 115 10.29 -2.54 0.11
N PHE A 116 11.21 -3.47 0.35
CA PHE A 116 12.30 -3.80 -0.55
C PHE A 116 11.79 -4.31 -1.90
N LEU A 117 10.84 -5.25 -1.90
CA LEU A 117 10.21 -5.72 -3.15
C LEU A 117 9.55 -4.57 -3.91
N ARG A 118 8.88 -3.67 -3.20
CA ARG A 118 8.24 -2.51 -3.84
C ARG A 118 9.25 -1.54 -4.42
N LEU A 119 10.36 -1.28 -3.73
CA LEU A 119 11.44 -0.44 -4.25
C LEU A 119 12.05 -1.04 -5.52
N PHE A 120 12.26 -2.36 -5.55
CA PHE A 120 12.83 -3.05 -6.71
C PHE A 120 11.87 -3.02 -7.91
N LEU A 121 10.61 -3.41 -7.71
CA LEU A 121 9.61 -3.47 -8.78
C LEU A 121 9.26 -2.08 -9.34
N VAL A 122 9.11 -1.06 -8.48
CA VAL A 122 8.78 0.31 -8.93
C VAL A 122 9.96 0.95 -9.67
N SER A 123 11.20 0.53 -9.41
CA SER A 123 12.37 1.04 -10.13
C SER A 123 12.44 0.54 -11.59
N GLU A 124 11.80 -0.60 -11.90
CA GLU A 124 11.81 -1.22 -13.22
C GLU A 124 10.91 -0.50 -14.24
N ASP A 125 9.84 0.17 -13.78
CA ASP A 125 8.89 0.92 -14.62
C ASP A 125 9.41 2.30 -15.09
N THR A 126 10.63 2.69 -14.72
CA THR A 126 11.22 4.03 -15.00
C THR A 126 12.47 4.04 -15.90
N ASN A 127 12.83 2.91 -16.53
CA ASN A 127 13.88 2.85 -17.55
C ASN A 127 13.31 2.57 -18.95
#